data_AF-A0A8S1MYS4-F1
#
_entry.id   AF-A0A8S1MYS4-F1
#
_cell.length_a   1.000
_cell.length_b   1.000
_cell.length_c   1.000
_cell.angle_alpha   90.00
_cell.angle_beta   90.00
_cell.angle_gamma   90.00
#
_symmetry.space_group_name_H-M   'P 1'
#
loop_
_entity.id
_entity.type
_entity.pdbx_description
1 polymer ?
#
loop_
_entity_poly.entity_id
_entity_poly.type
_entity_poly.pdbx_seq_one_letter_code
_entity_poly.pdbx_strand_id
1 'polypeptide(L)'
;MEFEKQLHRIHERILSGLGLRKAVKVGTYLFPILTVLGLLFIFLLQFREQYNDFLDKEKQEQFNDETIYIFNITNSELKEKNESFLSMKFTINKTFLYMNNEFQQKYNFSVVTNFIDVDFYMSGFNSIFFLATNLETMFIIDFIDFYQKTDIQLLNQNTNETWSWNVEQFEKKNVLPFNQRIYTTITILVKCILGIFLQSIIASIYMKMSIICAPILIIYMVTCMQICQNEDIQAQVLIGAFPWVGQYLNILNRNNKLKQELLNSFIQMLILFYLLYFFQFSGYSGSIQLFAKSYPIGLNENFLSSFLLNEFMSIIFLRTRSSLYFVPKYIVLTYLLFIFYFQSTTYGYYNLAFQICIFSQLSIVSFFFLYFEIPALNWSTISPYTPSFDRPRVYYSPIFNMNWINDIPSLWTMFYPLCGRRYFQLQNLALVDKNYVLLNNLLNQEDIENIPEQVPNLIAQDHILQQQQQQQQQQQQQQQQQQQQQQQQQQQQQQQLQQQQQQQQQQLQQQQQQQQQQLQQQQQQQQQINQPQIQDVNQQFVINFDAILGNDQPLQQNQLL
;
A
#
# COMPACT_ATOMS: atom_id res chain seq x y z
N MET A 1 -2.50 12.13 -15.07
CA MET A 1 -3.81 12.11 -14.35
C MET A 1 -4.48 10.73 -14.36
N GLU A 2 -4.57 10.05 -15.50
CA GLU A 2 -5.25 8.74 -15.64
C GLU A 2 -4.74 7.65 -14.68
N PHE A 3 -3.43 7.59 -14.44
CA PHE A 3 -2.85 6.67 -13.46
C PHE A 3 -3.49 6.79 -12.06
N GLU A 4 -3.69 8.01 -11.57
CA GLU A 4 -4.30 8.25 -10.26
C GLU A 4 -5.78 7.84 -10.21
N LYS A 5 -6.48 7.93 -11.35
CA LYS A 5 -7.87 7.45 -11.48
C LYS A 5 -7.94 5.93 -11.39
N GLN A 6 -7.00 5.22 -12.00
CA GLN A 6 -6.92 3.76 -11.87
C GLN A 6 -6.62 3.34 -10.44
N LEU A 7 -5.68 4.02 -9.77
CA LEU A 7 -5.42 3.77 -8.36
C LEU A 7 -6.63 4.08 -7.47
N HIS A 8 -7.44 5.09 -7.80
CA HIS A 8 -8.68 5.38 -7.07
C HIS A 8 -9.71 4.25 -7.21
N ARG A 9 -9.87 3.66 -8.41
CA ARG A 9 -10.74 2.48 -8.59
C ARG A 9 -10.25 1.28 -7.76
N ILE A 10 -8.94 1.06 -7.71
CA ILE A 10 -8.33 0.01 -6.91
C ILE A 10 -8.59 0.28 -5.41
N HIS A 11 -8.38 1.52 -4.96
CA HIS A 11 -8.67 1.97 -3.60
C HIS A 11 -10.13 1.72 -3.20
N GLU A 12 -11.08 2.14 -4.03
CA GLU A 12 -12.52 1.95 -3.79
C GLU A 12 -12.89 0.47 -3.70
N ARG A 13 -12.37 -0.35 -4.63
CA ARG A 13 -12.61 -1.81 -4.62
C ARG A 13 -12.02 -2.49 -3.39
N ILE A 14 -10.84 -2.09 -2.94
CA ILE A 14 -10.18 -2.68 -1.77
C ILE A 14 -10.89 -2.24 -0.48
N LEU A 15 -11.17 -0.94 -0.30
CA LEU A 15 -11.79 -0.40 0.92
C LEU A 15 -13.30 -0.69 1.05
N SER A 16 -13.98 -1.01 -0.05
CA SER A 16 -15.38 -1.48 0.00
C SER A 16 -15.51 -2.93 0.50
N GLY A 17 -14.43 -3.72 0.50
CA GLY A 17 -14.43 -5.10 0.96
C GLY A 17 -14.75 -5.24 2.46
N LEU A 18 -15.78 -6.03 2.78
CA LEU A 18 -16.21 -6.29 4.17
C LEU A 18 -15.07 -6.84 5.04
N GLY A 19 -14.27 -7.76 4.49
CA GLY A 19 -13.15 -8.38 5.19
C GLY A 19 -12.09 -7.36 5.61
N LEU A 20 -11.71 -6.46 4.70
CA LEU A 20 -10.75 -5.41 5.00
C LEU A 20 -11.28 -4.42 6.04
N ARG A 21 -12.56 -4.03 5.95
CA ARG A 21 -13.18 -3.14 6.95
C ARG A 21 -13.13 -3.73 8.36
N LYS A 22 -13.40 -5.04 8.49
CA LYS A 22 -13.25 -5.76 9.76
C LYS A 22 -11.79 -5.79 10.22
N ALA A 23 -10.85 -6.09 9.32
CA ALA A 23 -9.42 -6.13 9.62
C ALA A 23 -8.89 -4.76 10.08
N VAL A 24 -9.24 -3.67 9.39
CA VAL A 24 -8.88 -2.29 9.77
C VAL A 24 -9.45 -1.93 11.14
N LYS A 25 -10.71 -2.30 11.42
CA LYS A 25 -11.32 -2.06 12.73
C LYS A 25 -10.55 -2.79 13.84
N VAL A 26 -10.22 -4.06 13.65
CA VAL A 26 -9.40 -4.83 14.61
C VAL A 26 -8.00 -4.22 14.77
N GLY A 27 -7.34 -3.90 13.66
CA GLY A 27 -6.00 -3.31 13.64
C GLY A 27 -5.92 -1.97 14.37
N THR A 28 -6.97 -1.14 14.26
CA THR A 28 -7.06 0.15 14.95
C THR A 28 -6.99 0.03 16.49
N TYR A 29 -7.40 -1.11 17.06
CA TYR A 29 -7.28 -1.38 18.50
C TYR A 29 -6.04 -2.22 18.85
N LEU A 30 -5.74 -3.23 18.04
CA LEU A 30 -4.64 -4.17 18.29
C LEU A 30 -3.27 -3.49 18.24
N PHE A 31 -2.97 -2.73 17.19
CA PHE A 31 -1.65 -2.14 16.99
C PHE A 31 -1.26 -1.10 18.05
N PRO A 32 -2.14 -0.19 18.51
CA PRO A 32 -1.79 0.68 19.64
C PRO A 32 -1.51 -0.11 20.93
N ILE A 33 -2.26 -1.17 21.21
CA ILE A 33 -2.01 -2.04 22.39
C ILE A 33 -0.62 -2.68 22.27
N LEU A 34 -0.28 -3.25 21.13
CA LEU A 34 1.05 -3.83 20.88
C LEU A 34 2.17 -2.79 21.01
N THR A 35 1.92 -1.55 20.55
CA THR A 35 2.87 -0.44 20.68
C THR A 35 3.12 -0.11 22.15
N VAL A 36 2.05 0.02 22.95
CA VAL A 36 2.15 0.32 24.39
C VAL A 36 2.81 -0.82 25.15
N LEU A 37 2.46 -2.08 24.86
CA LEU A 37 3.09 -3.24 25.46
C LEU A 37 4.58 -3.32 25.12
N GLY A 38 4.96 -3.06 23.87
CA GLY A 38 6.37 -3.02 23.49
C GLY A 38 7.14 -1.89 24.19
N LEU A 39 6.55 -0.70 24.32
CA LEU A 39 7.16 0.40 25.08
C LEU A 39 7.32 0.04 26.56
N LEU A 40 6.30 -0.58 27.16
CA LEU A 40 6.38 -1.09 28.53
C LEU A 40 7.49 -2.15 28.66
N PHE A 41 7.64 -3.03 27.67
CA PHE A 41 8.71 -4.02 27.63
C PHE A 41 10.10 -3.37 27.59
N ILE A 42 10.32 -2.39 26.70
CA ILE A 42 11.60 -1.65 26.65
C ILE A 42 11.87 -0.94 27.99
N PHE A 43 10.84 -0.39 28.63
CA PHE A 43 10.98 0.23 29.95
C PHE A 43 11.35 -0.80 31.03
N LEU A 44 10.65 -1.94 31.08
CA LEU A 44 10.93 -3.01 32.04
C LEU A 44 12.32 -3.63 31.84
N LEU A 45 12.80 -3.72 30.59
CA LEU A 45 14.15 -4.18 30.26
C LEU A 45 15.25 -3.29 30.89
N GLN A 46 14.96 -2.04 31.24
CA GLN A 46 15.90 -1.18 31.97
C GLN A 46 16.11 -1.60 33.43
N PHE A 47 15.17 -2.35 34.02
CA PHE A 47 15.26 -2.87 35.39
C PHE A 47 15.69 -4.32 35.44
N ARG A 48 16.06 -4.91 34.30
CA ARG A 48 16.53 -6.29 34.22
C ARG A 48 17.75 -6.46 35.13
N GLU A 49 17.77 -7.51 35.94
CA GLU A 49 18.97 -7.90 36.68
C GLU A 49 20.06 -8.28 35.67
N GLN A 50 21.15 -7.53 35.70
CA GLN A 50 22.33 -7.81 34.88
C GLN A 50 23.04 -9.07 35.39
N TYR A 51 23.72 -9.80 34.49
CA TYR A 51 24.51 -10.96 34.87
C TYR A 51 25.72 -10.53 35.72
N ASN A 52 25.52 -10.53 37.03
CA ASN A 52 26.54 -10.12 37.98
C ASN A 52 27.68 -11.14 38.10
N ASP A 53 27.57 -12.35 37.56
CA ASP A 53 28.66 -13.34 37.59
C ASP A 53 29.79 -13.03 36.60
N PHE A 54 29.58 -12.09 35.66
CA PHE A 54 30.72 -11.42 35.02
C PHE A 54 31.54 -10.62 36.04
N LEU A 55 31.04 -10.27 37.22
CA LEU A 55 31.67 -9.35 38.19
C LEU A 55 32.61 -10.01 39.21
N ASP A 56 33.09 -11.23 38.97
CA ASP A 56 34.27 -11.74 39.69
C ASP A 56 35.52 -10.94 39.24
N LYS A 57 35.58 -9.69 39.71
CA LYS A 57 36.48 -8.60 39.32
C LYS A 57 37.95 -8.96 39.42
N GLU A 58 38.32 -9.92 40.28
CA GLU A 58 39.72 -10.34 40.46
C GLU A 58 40.30 -11.12 39.27
N LYS A 59 39.47 -11.73 38.41
CA LYS A 59 39.97 -12.48 37.23
C LYS A 59 40.20 -11.60 35.98
N GLN A 60 39.87 -10.30 36.05
CA GLN A 60 39.60 -9.48 34.87
C GLN A 60 40.66 -8.45 34.54
N GLU A 61 41.57 -8.16 35.46
CA GLU A 61 42.77 -7.36 35.18
C GLU A 61 43.81 -8.09 34.30
N GLN A 62 43.47 -9.27 33.75
CA GLN A 62 44.38 -10.12 32.99
C GLN A 62 43.80 -10.64 31.67
N PHE A 63 42.88 -9.90 31.02
CA PHE A 63 42.61 -10.21 29.62
C PHE A 63 43.86 -9.93 28.80
N ASN A 64 44.47 -10.99 28.26
CA ASN A 64 45.68 -10.88 27.46
C ASN A 64 45.28 -10.57 26.01
N ASP A 65 45.94 -9.58 25.41
CA ASP A 65 45.73 -9.18 24.01
C ASP A 65 45.96 -10.34 23.02
N GLU A 66 46.72 -11.36 23.43
CA GLU A 66 47.04 -12.56 22.66
C GLU A 66 46.07 -13.75 22.86
N THR A 67 45.04 -13.58 23.70
CA THR A 67 44.07 -14.64 23.99
C THR A 67 42.76 -14.40 23.24
N ILE A 68 42.24 -15.48 22.63
CA ILE A 68 40.92 -15.53 22.02
C ILE A 68 39.97 -16.13 23.05
N TYR A 69 38.89 -15.42 23.37
CA TYR A 69 37.88 -15.90 24.30
C TYR A 69 36.65 -16.37 23.51
N ILE A 70 36.15 -17.56 23.81
CA ILE A 70 34.92 -18.10 23.21
C ILE A 70 33.90 -18.26 24.33
N PHE A 71 32.78 -17.56 24.22
CA PHE A 71 31.66 -17.65 25.15
C PHE A 71 30.56 -18.52 24.53
N ASN A 72 30.37 -19.71 25.08
CA ASN A 72 29.33 -20.66 24.68
C ASN A 72 28.17 -20.59 25.68
N ILE A 73 27.01 -20.13 25.23
CA ILE A 73 25.77 -20.19 26.01
C ILE A 73 25.13 -21.56 25.77
N THR A 74 25.07 -22.38 26.81
CA THR A 74 24.65 -23.79 26.72
C THR A 74 23.82 -24.17 27.95
N ASN A 75 23.01 -25.22 27.85
CA ASN A 75 22.43 -25.87 29.03
C ASN A 75 23.25 -27.13 29.37
N SER A 76 22.95 -27.79 30.49
CA SER A 76 23.63 -29.03 30.90
C SER A 76 23.62 -30.11 29.81
N GLU A 77 22.51 -30.30 29.10
CA GLU A 77 22.35 -31.31 28.05
C GLU A 77 23.20 -31.03 26.80
N LEU A 78 23.20 -29.80 26.31
CA LEU A 78 23.98 -29.39 25.14
C LEU A 78 25.46 -29.32 25.47
N LYS A 79 25.81 -28.98 26.71
CA LYS A 79 27.20 -29.00 27.18
C LYS A 79 27.82 -30.38 27.06
N GLU A 80 27.08 -31.44 27.38
CA GLU A 80 27.53 -32.83 27.19
C GLU A 80 27.77 -33.17 25.71
N LYS A 81 27.04 -32.51 24.80
CA LYS A 81 27.17 -32.68 23.35
C LYS A 81 28.20 -31.74 22.70
N ASN A 82 28.84 -30.86 23.46
CA ASN A 82 29.64 -29.74 22.94
C ASN A 82 28.86 -28.82 21.97
N GLU A 83 27.55 -28.70 22.18
CA GLU A 83 26.67 -27.81 21.43
C GLU A 83 26.37 -26.54 22.25
N SER A 84 26.01 -25.46 21.57
CA SER A 84 25.64 -24.20 22.21
C SER A 84 24.50 -23.53 21.46
N PHE A 85 23.64 -22.81 22.19
CA PHE A 85 22.59 -21.98 21.60
C PHE A 85 23.19 -20.75 20.91
N LEU A 86 24.24 -20.19 21.51
CA LEU A 86 24.97 -19.04 21.01
C LEU A 86 26.45 -19.22 21.33
N SER A 87 27.31 -19.01 20.33
CA SER A 87 28.76 -18.97 20.50
C SER A 87 29.31 -17.62 20.04
N MET A 88 29.94 -16.91 20.96
CA MET A 88 30.49 -15.57 20.74
C MET A 88 32.00 -15.58 20.93
N LYS A 89 32.73 -15.22 19.87
CA LYS A 89 34.18 -15.04 19.91
C LYS A 89 34.51 -13.59 20.24
N PHE A 90 35.36 -13.39 21.23
CA PHE A 90 35.83 -12.09 21.70
C PHE A 90 37.36 -12.02 21.66
N THR A 91 37.87 -10.86 21.28
CA THR A 91 39.29 -10.52 21.39
C THR A 91 39.46 -9.00 21.43
N ILE A 92 40.53 -8.53 22.08
CA ILE A 92 40.93 -7.12 22.08
C ILE A 92 41.59 -6.78 20.74
N ASN A 93 42.37 -7.72 20.16
CA ASN A 93 43.04 -7.50 18.89
C ASN A 93 42.17 -7.95 17.71
N LYS A 94 41.78 -6.96 16.90
CA LYS A 94 40.87 -7.14 15.75
C LYS A 94 41.32 -8.20 14.76
N THR A 95 42.64 -8.39 14.61
CA THR A 95 43.19 -9.34 13.64
C THR A 95 42.92 -10.80 14.01
N PHE A 96 42.79 -11.12 15.29
CA PHE A 96 42.57 -12.50 15.76
C PHE A 96 41.12 -12.96 15.61
N LEU A 97 40.17 -12.03 15.50
CA LEU A 97 38.75 -12.35 15.36
C LEU A 97 38.49 -13.15 14.07
N TYR A 98 39.08 -12.71 12.96
CA TYR A 98 38.88 -13.28 11.60
C TYR A 98 39.88 -14.38 11.23
N MET A 99 40.80 -14.71 12.13
CA MET A 99 41.84 -15.69 11.87
C MET A 99 41.23 -17.10 11.80
N ASN A 100 41.56 -17.87 10.75
CA ASN A 100 41.11 -19.26 10.63
C ASN A 100 41.67 -20.13 11.77
N ASN A 101 40.92 -21.13 12.21
CA ASN A 101 41.29 -22.03 13.31
C ASN A 101 42.60 -22.78 13.02
N GLU A 102 42.88 -23.14 11.77
CA GLU A 102 44.16 -23.76 11.36
C GLU A 102 45.36 -22.84 11.64
N PHE A 103 45.20 -21.54 11.37
CA PHE A 103 46.25 -20.56 11.64
C PHE A 103 46.38 -20.34 13.15
N GLN A 104 45.27 -20.30 13.87
CA GLN A 104 45.29 -20.19 15.33
C GLN A 104 46.08 -21.34 15.97
N GLN A 105 45.86 -22.57 15.50
CA GLN A 105 46.58 -23.77 15.94
C GLN A 105 48.06 -23.73 15.56
N LYS A 106 48.39 -23.29 14.34
CA LYS A 106 49.78 -23.24 13.84
C LYS A 106 50.68 -22.32 14.67
N TYR A 107 50.14 -21.21 15.19
CA TYR A 107 50.89 -20.21 15.93
C TYR A 107 50.66 -20.26 17.45
N ASN A 108 50.01 -21.32 17.95
CA ASN A 108 49.78 -21.56 19.38
C ASN A 108 49.07 -20.40 20.10
N PHE A 109 48.07 -19.78 19.46
CA PHE A 109 47.25 -18.78 20.14
C PHE A 109 46.48 -19.44 21.28
N SER A 110 46.44 -18.75 22.43
CA SER A 110 45.67 -19.22 23.58
C SER A 110 44.18 -19.01 23.33
N VAL A 111 43.39 -20.09 23.42
CA VAL A 111 41.94 -20.05 23.29
C VAL A 111 41.34 -20.43 24.64
N VAL A 112 40.56 -19.52 25.23
CA VAL A 112 39.87 -19.74 26.50
C VAL A 112 38.38 -19.87 26.22
N THR A 113 37.82 -21.04 26.50
CA THR A 113 36.39 -21.31 26.32
C THR A 113 35.66 -21.16 27.64
N ASN A 114 34.74 -20.20 27.69
CA ASN A 114 33.85 -19.94 28.81
C ASN A 114 32.46 -20.50 28.50
N PHE A 115 31.89 -21.27 29.41
CA PHE A 115 30.53 -21.78 29.30
C PHE A 115 29.61 -20.99 30.22
N ILE A 116 28.55 -20.42 29.67
CA ILE A 116 27.53 -19.66 30.40
C ILE A 116 26.24 -20.48 30.36
N ASP A 117 25.60 -20.65 31.51
CA ASP A 117 24.33 -21.36 31.61
C ASP A 117 23.19 -20.53 31.00
N VAL A 118 22.43 -21.12 30.07
CA VAL A 118 21.28 -20.46 29.44
C VAL A 118 20.17 -20.16 30.45
N ASP A 119 20.09 -20.93 31.53
CA ASP A 119 19.07 -20.75 32.56
C ASP A 119 19.14 -19.36 33.21
N PHE A 120 20.28 -18.68 33.16
CA PHE A 120 20.38 -17.28 33.59
C PHE A 120 19.48 -16.34 32.76
N TYR A 121 19.44 -16.54 31.44
CA TYR A 121 18.61 -15.75 30.54
C TYR A 121 17.16 -16.26 30.50
N MET A 122 16.94 -17.52 30.85
CA MET A 122 15.65 -18.22 30.75
C MET A 122 14.89 -18.33 32.07
N SER A 123 15.45 -17.92 33.20
CA SER A 123 14.80 -18.02 34.51
C SER A 123 14.07 -16.72 34.90
N GLY A 124 13.06 -16.88 35.77
CA GLY A 124 12.33 -15.75 36.37
C GLY A 124 11.76 -14.78 35.33
N PHE A 125 11.97 -13.49 35.56
CA PHE A 125 11.48 -12.40 34.70
C PHE A 125 12.26 -12.29 33.37
N ASN A 126 13.49 -12.83 33.31
CA ASN A 126 14.31 -12.83 32.10
C ASN A 126 13.72 -13.72 31.00
N SER A 127 13.01 -14.78 31.36
CA SER A 127 12.29 -15.65 30.41
C SER A 127 11.33 -14.87 29.50
N ILE A 128 10.61 -13.91 30.07
CA ILE A 128 9.65 -13.07 29.36
C ILE A 128 10.38 -12.17 28.36
N PHE A 129 11.54 -11.64 28.76
CA PHE A 129 12.39 -10.82 27.89
C PHE A 129 13.08 -11.62 26.80
N PHE A 130 13.50 -12.85 27.09
CA PHE A 130 14.04 -13.78 26.11
C PHE A 130 13.00 -14.09 25.03
N LEU A 131 11.71 -14.20 25.37
CA LEU A 131 10.66 -14.38 24.36
C LEU A 131 10.42 -13.14 23.50
N ALA A 132 10.59 -11.95 24.07
CA ALA A 132 10.36 -10.68 23.37
C ALA A 132 11.58 -10.20 22.56
N THR A 133 12.78 -10.68 22.90
CA THR A 133 14.05 -10.28 22.29
C THR A 133 14.82 -11.52 21.83
N ASN A 134 16.04 -11.37 21.32
CA ASN A 134 16.91 -12.51 21.04
C ASN A 134 18.01 -12.62 22.11
N LEU A 135 18.41 -13.86 22.41
CA LEU A 135 19.49 -14.19 23.36
C LEU A 135 20.77 -13.38 23.09
N GLU A 136 21.10 -13.23 21.80
CA GLU A 136 22.25 -12.48 21.33
C GLU A 136 22.22 -11.00 21.74
N THR A 137 21.09 -10.30 21.60
CA THR A 137 20.99 -8.90 22.06
C THR A 137 21.13 -8.81 23.58
N MET A 138 20.52 -9.76 24.31
CA MET A 138 20.65 -9.80 25.77
C MET A 138 22.10 -9.96 26.19
N PHE A 139 22.81 -10.94 25.60
CA PHE A 139 24.23 -11.19 25.85
C PHE A 139 25.09 -9.97 25.49
N ILE A 140 24.90 -9.37 24.30
CA ILE A 140 25.70 -8.22 23.85
C ILE A 140 25.53 -7.03 24.81
N ILE A 141 24.31 -6.77 25.30
CA ILE A 141 24.07 -5.68 26.26
C ILE A 141 24.80 -5.95 27.58
N ASP A 142 24.66 -7.14 28.15
CA ASP A 142 25.36 -7.51 29.39
C ASP A 142 26.90 -7.45 29.19
N PHE A 143 27.38 -7.89 28.04
CA PHE A 143 28.80 -7.85 27.67
C PHE A 143 29.33 -6.41 27.56
N ILE A 144 28.59 -5.52 26.91
CA ILE A 144 28.98 -4.11 26.73
C ILE A 144 28.96 -3.35 28.05
N ASP A 145 27.92 -3.54 28.86
CA ASP A 145 27.80 -2.88 30.15
C ASP A 145 28.99 -3.25 31.06
N PHE A 146 29.52 -4.46 30.87
CA PHE A 146 30.70 -4.96 31.56
C PHE A 146 32.03 -4.40 30.99
N TYR A 147 32.24 -4.32 29.66
CA TYR A 147 33.54 -3.98 29.04
C TYR A 147 33.73 -2.49 28.63
N GLN A 148 33.27 -1.53 29.43
CA GLN A 148 33.27 -0.10 29.02
C GLN A 148 34.66 0.54 28.81
N LYS A 149 35.76 -0.07 29.28
CA LYS A 149 37.11 0.53 29.31
C LYS A 149 38.05 0.09 28.19
N THR A 150 37.66 -0.88 27.38
CA THR A 150 38.51 -1.45 26.32
C THR A 150 37.78 -1.42 24.98
N ASP A 151 38.54 -1.38 23.89
CA ASP A 151 37.96 -1.61 22.57
C ASP A 151 37.45 -3.06 22.51
N ILE A 152 36.19 -3.22 22.14
CA ILE A 152 35.53 -4.53 22.11
C ILE A 152 35.32 -4.93 20.66
N GLN A 153 35.65 -6.18 20.35
CA GLN A 153 35.14 -6.84 19.15
C GLN A 153 34.52 -8.19 19.46
N LEU A 154 33.32 -8.39 18.93
CA LEU A 154 32.57 -9.63 19.04
C LEU A 154 32.27 -10.19 17.65
N LEU A 155 32.41 -11.51 17.51
CA LEU A 155 31.98 -12.28 16.35
C LEU A 155 31.03 -13.39 16.82
N ASN A 156 29.82 -13.41 16.30
CA ASN A 156 28.91 -14.54 16.48
C ASN A 156 29.34 -15.65 15.53
N GLN A 157 29.74 -16.80 16.07
CA GLN A 157 30.24 -17.91 15.26
C GLN A 157 29.14 -18.58 14.43
N ASN A 158 27.87 -18.46 14.85
CA ASN A 158 26.74 -19.08 14.17
C ASN A 158 26.28 -18.25 12.95
N THR A 159 26.24 -16.92 13.10
CA THR A 159 25.75 -16.00 12.05
C THR A 159 26.87 -15.32 11.26
N ASN A 160 28.12 -15.40 11.73
CA ASN A 160 29.27 -14.61 11.27
C ASN A 160 29.08 -13.08 11.41
N GLU A 161 28.15 -12.65 12.26
CA GLU A 161 27.95 -11.24 12.56
C GLU A 161 29.09 -10.69 13.40
N THR A 162 29.52 -9.46 13.08
CA THR A 162 30.58 -8.78 13.84
C THR A 162 30.11 -7.45 14.37
N TRP A 163 30.48 -7.19 15.62
CA TRP A 163 30.25 -5.91 16.27
C TRP A 163 31.56 -5.38 16.83
N SER A 164 31.70 -4.07 16.77
CA SER A 164 32.89 -3.38 17.25
C SER A 164 32.50 -2.09 17.94
N TRP A 165 33.00 -1.90 19.14
CA TRP A 165 32.82 -0.67 19.89
C TRP A 165 34.18 -0.15 20.33
N ASN A 166 34.37 1.16 20.16
CA ASN A 166 35.59 1.82 20.60
C ASN A 166 35.38 2.46 21.98
N VAL A 167 36.43 2.56 22.80
CA VAL A 167 36.40 3.21 24.12
C VAL A 167 35.79 4.61 24.06
N GLU A 168 36.12 5.39 23.02
CA GLU A 168 35.55 6.72 22.83
C GLU A 168 34.01 6.74 22.76
N GLN A 169 33.39 5.68 22.22
CA GLN A 169 31.93 5.58 22.13
C GLN A 169 31.29 5.41 23.51
N PHE A 170 31.97 4.71 24.42
CA PHE A 170 31.54 4.55 25.82
C PHE A 170 31.78 5.82 26.63
N GLU A 171 32.97 6.43 26.52
CA GLU A 171 33.33 7.64 27.27
C GLU A 171 32.45 8.85 26.92
N LYS A 172 32.11 9.01 25.63
CA LYS A 172 31.22 10.09 25.16
C LYS A 172 29.87 10.08 25.87
N LYS A 173 29.38 8.93 26.34
CA LYS A 173 28.08 8.85 27.01
C LYS A 173 28.15 9.32 28.46
N ASN A 174 29.22 8.99 29.18
CA ASN A 174 29.29 9.16 30.63
C ASN A 174 29.94 10.49 31.06
N VAL A 175 30.91 11.01 30.30
CA VAL A 175 31.83 12.07 30.79
C VAL A 175 31.61 13.44 30.14
N LEU A 176 30.82 13.55 29.06
CA LEU A 176 30.67 14.84 28.37
C LEU A 176 29.98 15.90 29.26
N PRO A 177 30.48 17.15 29.29
CA PRO A 177 29.79 18.27 29.93
C PRO A 177 28.44 18.52 29.25
N PHE A 178 27.48 19.07 30.02
CA PHE A 178 26.10 19.29 29.59
C PHE A 178 25.96 20.01 28.23
N ASN A 179 26.74 21.08 28.01
CA ASN A 179 26.72 21.84 26.75
C ASN A 179 27.13 20.99 25.54
N GLN A 180 28.13 20.12 25.70
CA GLN A 180 28.55 19.20 24.64
C GLN A 180 27.48 18.13 24.38
N ARG A 181 26.79 17.63 25.43
CA ARG A 181 25.65 16.70 25.27
C ARG A 181 24.52 17.32 24.46
N ILE A 182 24.15 18.57 24.74
CA ILE A 182 23.11 19.27 23.94
C ILE A 182 23.56 19.38 22.48
N TYR A 183 24.80 19.81 22.24
CA TYR A 183 25.32 19.96 20.87
C TYR A 183 25.34 18.63 20.11
N THR A 184 25.77 17.53 20.75
CA THR A 184 25.76 16.21 20.12
C THR A 184 24.33 15.72 19.87
N THR A 185 23.41 15.91 20.81
CA THR A 185 21.98 15.57 20.64
C THR A 185 21.35 16.36 19.48
N ILE A 186 21.59 17.66 19.37
CA ILE A 186 21.11 18.48 18.25
C ILE A 186 21.71 18.02 16.93
N THR A 187 23.02 17.74 16.91
CA THR A 187 23.70 17.26 15.69
C THR A 187 23.16 15.91 15.25
N ILE A 188 22.90 15.00 16.20
CA ILE A 188 22.25 13.71 15.94
C ILE A 188 20.86 13.95 15.36
N LEU A 189 20.04 14.81 15.98
CA LEU A 189 18.69 15.11 15.50
C LEU A 189 18.70 15.65 14.06
N VAL A 190 19.58 16.61 13.75
CA VAL A 190 19.74 17.16 12.39
C VAL A 190 20.14 16.08 11.40
N LYS A 191 21.11 15.21 11.76
CA LYS A 191 21.52 14.06 10.92
C LYS A 191 20.36 13.10 10.68
N CYS A 192 19.55 12.81 11.70
CA CYS A 192 18.38 11.94 11.59
C CYS A 192 17.35 12.54 10.62
N ILE A 193 17.05 13.83 10.75
CA ILE A 193 16.09 14.53 9.87
C ILE A 193 16.57 14.49 8.42
N LEU A 194 17.84 14.83 8.18
CA LEU A 194 18.42 14.81 6.83
C LEU A 194 18.45 13.40 6.24
N GLY A 195 18.81 12.39 7.03
CA GLY A 195 18.84 10.99 6.59
C GLY A 195 17.45 10.46 6.26
N ILE A 196 16.44 10.72 7.09
CA ILE A 196 15.04 10.35 6.83
C ILE A 196 14.52 11.06 5.57
N PHE A 197 14.83 12.35 5.41
CA PHE A 197 14.44 13.12 4.22
C PHE A 197 15.05 12.57 2.93
N LEU A 198 16.37 12.30 2.92
CA LEU A 198 17.05 11.73 1.77
C LEU A 198 16.49 10.34 1.44
N GLN A 199 16.29 9.51 2.46
CA GLN A 199 15.77 8.16 2.29
C GLN A 199 14.35 8.16 1.74
N SER A 200 13.51 9.07 2.23
CA SER A 200 12.17 9.33 1.72
C SER A 200 12.19 9.67 0.22
N ILE A 201 13.02 10.63 -0.21
CA ILE A 201 13.05 11.09 -1.60
C ILE A 201 13.39 9.92 -2.52
N ILE A 202 14.42 9.16 -2.17
CA ILE A 202 14.90 8.05 -2.99
C ILE A 202 13.86 6.93 -3.03
N ALA A 203 13.30 6.55 -1.87
CA ALA A 203 12.25 5.54 -1.79
C ALA A 203 11.02 5.93 -2.64
N SER A 204 10.58 7.18 -2.56
CA SER A 204 9.42 7.66 -3.30
C SER A 204 9.66 7.69 -4.82
N ILE A 205 10.81 8.19 -5.26
CA ILE A 205 11.20 8.19 -6.68
C ILE A 205 11.25 6.75 -7.21
N TYR A 206 11.91 5.85 -6.48
CA TYR A 206 12.02 4.44 -6.86
C TYR A 206 10.65 3.76 -6.96
N MET A 207 9.78 3.94 -5.96
CA MET A 207 8.44 3.35 -5.97
C MET A 207 7.61 3.84 -7.15
N LYS A 208 7.66 5.14 -7.45
CA LYS A 208 6.90 5.72 -8.57
C LYS A 208 7.41 5.24 -9.91
N MET A 209 8.72 5.20 -10.10
CA MET A 209 9.32 4.70 -11.33
C MET A 209 9.02 3.21 -11.52
N SER A 210 9.06 2.43 -10.45
CA SER A 210 8.65 1.02 -10.46
C SER A 210 7.18 0.87 -10.91
N ILE A 211 6.26 1.69 -10.39
CA ILE A 211 4.85 1.62 -10.78
C ILE A 211 4.62 2.10 -12.22
N ILE A 212 5.30 3.18 -12.65
CA ILE A 212 5.22 3.71 -14.02
C ILE A 212 5.74 2.68 -15.03
N CYS A 213 6.81 1.96 -14.69
CA CYS A 213 7.44 0.94 -15.53
C CYS A 213 6.77 -0.44 -15.44
N ALA A 214 5.97 -0.73 -14.40
CA ALA A 214 5.35 -2.04 -14.22
C ALA A 214 4.55 -2.54 -15.44
N PRO A 215 3.73 -1.71 -16.14
CA PRO A 215 3.05 -2.13 -17.36
C PRO A 215 3.97 -2.66 -18.45
N ILE A 216 5.20 -2.17 -18.51
CA ILE A 216 6.17 -2.51 -19.57
C ILE A 216 6.76 -3.89 -19.32
N LEU A 217 7.01 -4.22 -18.04
CA LEU A 217 7.35 -5.58 -17.66
C LEU A 217 6.21 -6.54 -18.00
N ILE A 218 4.95 -6.15 -17.77
CA ILE A 218 3.79 -6.97 -18.15
C ILE A 218 3.71 -7.14 -19.67
N ILE A 219 3.90 -6.08 -20.46
CA ILE A 219 3.94 -6.16 -21.93
C ILE A 219 5.06 -7.10 -22.39
N TYR A 220 6.24 -7.03 -21.76
CA TYR A 220 7.36 -7.91 -22.07
C TYR A 220 7.02 -9.37 -21.78
N MET A 221 6.46 -9.66 -20.58
CA MET A 221 5.99 -11.00 -20.21
C MET A 221 4.92 -11.52 -21.19
N VAL A 222 3.95 -10.69 -21.58
CA VAL A 222 2.92 -11.05 -22.55
C VAL A 222 3.55 -11.34 -23.93
N THR A 223 4.52 -10.54 -24.35
CA THR A 223 5.25 -10.78 -25.61
C THR A 223 6.00 -12.10 -25.56
N CYS A 224 6.64 -12.43 -24.43
CA CYS A 224 7.28 -13.73 -24.22
C CYS A 224 6.26 -14.89 -24.24
N MET A 225 5.08 -14.72 -23.63
CA MET A 225 4.02 -15.73 -23.65
C MET A 225 3.43 -15.95 -25.05
N GLN A 226 3.34 -14.89 -25.88
CA GLN A 226 2.92 -14.99 -27.27
C GLN A 226 3.93 -15.78 -28.12
N ILE A 227 5.23 -15.64 -27.85
CA ILE A 227 6.27 -16.49 -28.47
C ILE A 227 6.06 -17.96 -28.09
N CYS A 228 5.55 -18.23 -26.89
CA CYS A 228 5.16 -19.57 -26.43
C CYS A 228 3.78 -20.04 -26.94
N GLN A 229 3.23 -19.43 -28.00
CA GLN A 229 1.97 -19.82 -28.67
C GLN A 229 0.69 -19.67 -27.84
N ASN A 230 0.67 -18.82 -26.81
CA ASN A 230 -0.57 -18.48 -26.12
C ASN A 230 -1.23 -17.25 -26.79
N GLU A 231 -2.05 -17.49 -27.80
CA GLU A 231 -2.67 -16.43 -28.62
C GLU A 231 -3.84 -15.71 -27.91
N ASP A 232 -4.35 -16.26 -26.81
CA ASP A 232 -5.56 -15.75 -26.15
C ASP A 232 -5.36 -14.38 -25.45
N ILE A 233 -4.11 -13.98 -25.21
CA ILE A 233 -3.81 -12.72 -24.50
C ILE A 233 -3.77 -11.56 -25.50
N GLN A 234 -4.91 -10.88 -25.63
CA GLN A 234 -5.03 -9.67 -26.44
C GLN A 234 -4.23 -8.51 -25.82
N ALA A 235 -3.07 -8.18 -26.41
CA ALA A 235 -2.25 -7.02 -26.03
C ALA A 235 -3.03 -5.68 -26.03
N GLN A 236 -4.14 -5.61 -26.79
CA GLN A 236 -5.04 -4.46 -26.82
C GLN A 236 -5.70 -4.17 -25.47
N VAL A 237 -6.06 -5.20 -24.70
CA VAL A 237 -6.65 -5.03 -23.35
C VAL A 237 -5.63 -4.36 -22.42
N LEU A 238 -4.36 -4.74 -22.55
CA LEU A 238 -3.27 -4.17 -21.75
C LEU A 238 -2.97 -2.71 -22.13
N ILE A 239 -3.00 -2.41 -23.42
CA ILE A 239 -2.88 -1.05 -23.96
C ILE A 239 -4.01 -0.15 -23.44
N GLY A 240 -5.23 -0.68 -23.34
CA GLY A 240 -6.38 0.02 -22.74
C GLY A 240 -6.26 0.21 -21.23
N ALA A 241 -5.69 -0.77 -20.52
CA ALA A 241 -5.51 -0.72 -19.07
C ALA A 241 -4.47 0.32 -18.62
N PHE A 242 -3.47 0.62 -19.46
CA PHE A 242 -2.38 1.53 -19.15
C PHE A 242 -2.26 2.67 -20.18
N PRO A 243 -3.14 3.68 -20.15
CA PRO A 243 -3.21 4.71 -21.20
C PRO A 243 -1.88 5.44 -21.45
N TRP A 244 -1.09 5.68 -20.39
CA TRP A 244 0.19 6.41 -20.50
C TRP A 244 1.28 5.63 -21.24
N VAL A 245 1.19 4.30 -21.37
CA VAL A 245 2.08 3.51 -22.24
C VAL A 245 1.36 3.15 -23.53
N GLY A 246 0.08 2.77 -23.42
CA GLY A 246 -0.74 2.30 -24.51
C GLY A 246 -0.94 3.33 -25.63
N GLN A 247 -1.10 4.62 -25.29
CA GLN A 247 -1.22 5.67 -26.31
C GLN A 247 0.04 5.76 -27.18
N TYR A 248 1.23 5.76 -26.58
CA TYR A 248 2.48 5.79 -27.33
C TYR A 248 2.69 4.52 -28.16
N LEU A 249 2.35 3.35 -27.62
CA LEU A 249 2.41 2.10 -28.39
C LEU A 249 1.45 2.11 -29.59
N ASN A 250 0.25 2.67 -29.43
CA ASN A 250 -0.70 2.82 -30.52
C ASN A 250 -0.22 3.82 -31.58
N ILE A 251 0.43 4.91 -31.18
CA ILE A 251 1.04 5.86 -32.11
C ILE A 251 2.18 5.20 -32.88
N LEU A 252 3.06 4.44 -32.21
CA LEU A 252 4.14 3.70 -32.86
C LEU A 252 3.60 2.64 -33.83
N ASN A 253 2.53 1.93 -33.45
CA ASN A 253 1.81 0.99 -34.32
C ASN A 253 1.30 1.68 -35.59
N ARG A 254 0.61 2.82 -35.46
CA ARG A 254 0.05 3.55 -36.61
C ARG A 254 1.13 4.06 -37.55
N ASN A 255 2.30 4.39 -37.01
CA ASN A 255 3.42 4.92 -37.77
C ASN A 255 4.41 3.82 -38.25
N ASN A 256 4.11 2.54 -38.04
CA ASN A 256 5.00 1.41 -38.36
C ASN A 256 6.43 1.57 -37.76
N LYS A 257 6.55 2.18 -36.58
CA LYS A 257 7.84 2.34 -35.87
C LYS A 257 8.08 1.21 -34.88
N LEU A 258 9.36 0.94 -34.59
CA LEU A 258 9.77 -0.13 -33.68
C LEU A 258 9.36 0.16 -32.23
N LYS A 259 8.53 -0.70 -31.65
CA LYS A 259 8.11 -0.62 -30.23
C LYS A 259 9.26 -0.88 -29.25
N GLN A 260 10.27 -1.63 -29.70
CA GLN A 260 11.38 -2.08 -28.87
C GLN A 260 12.19 -0.91 -28.29
N GLU A 261 12.36 0.19 -29.03
CA GLU A 261 13.09 1.37 -28.56
C GLU A 261 12.41 2.01 -27.34
N LEU A 262 11.08 2.15 -27.38
CA LEU A 262 10.30 2.65 -26.26
C LEU A 262 10.43 1.71 -25.06
N LEU A 263 10.20 0.41 -25.25
CA LEU A 263 10.30 -0.58 -24.16
C LEU A 263 11.71 -0.60 -23.54
N ASN A 264 12.75 -0.56 -24.36
CA ASN A 264 14.14 -0.51 -23.92
C ASN A 264 14.44 0.76 -23.12
N SER A 265 13.90 1.92 -23.53
CA SER A 265 14.09 3.17 -22.78
C SER A 265 13.51 3.12 -21.37
N PHE A 266 12.34 2.48 -21.18
CA PHE A 266 11.73 2.31 -19.87
C PHE A 266 12.45 1.25 -19.02
N ILE A 267 12.98 0.18 -19.64
CA ILE A 267 13.83 -0.79 -18.95
C ILE A 267 15.12 -0.12 -18.47
N GLN A 268 15.78 0.68 -19.31
CA GLN A 268 16.96 1.46 -18.93
C GLN A 268 16.63 2.45 -17.81
N MET A 269 15.48 3.10 -17.87
CA MET A 269 14.99 3.98 -16.79
C MET A 269 14.80 3.19 -15.48
N LEU A 270 14.16 2.02 -15.52
CA LEU A 270 13.97 1.16 -14.35
C LEU A 270 15.32 0.71 -13.76
N ILE A 271 16.27 0.29 -14.60
CA ILE A 271 17.63 -0.10 -14.18
C ILE A 271 18.34 1.09 -13.55
N LEU A 272 18.27 2.28 -14.14
CA LEU A 272 18.89 3.49 -13.58
C LEU A 272 18.35 3.79 -12.18
N PHE A 273 17.04 3.79 -11.99
CA PHE A 273 16.44 4.08 -10.68
C PHE A 273 16.65 2.94 -9.68
N TYR A 274 16.71 1.70 -10.15
CA TYR A 274 17.12 0.57 -9.31
C TYR A 274 18.57 0.71 -8.87
N LEU A 275 19.49 1.11 -9.75
CA LEU A 275 20.88 1.36 -9.38
C LEU A 275 20.99 2.53 -8.40
N LEU A 276 20.24 3.63 -8.59
CA LEU A 276 20.21 4.72 -7.63
C LEU A 276 19.70 4.26 -6.26
N TYR A 277 18.63 3.47 -6.22
CA TYR A 277 18.12 2.86 -4.99
C TYR A 277 19.15 1.90 -4.37
N PHE A 278 19.77 1.05 -5.18
CA PHE A 278 20.79 0.09 -4.77
C PHE A 278 22.04 0.81 -4.25
N PHE A 279 22.50 1.89 -4.88
CA PHE A 279 23.62 2.69 -4.39
C PHE A 279 23.28 3.38 -3.07
N GLN A 280 22.03 3.76 -2.84
CA GLN A 280 21.61 4.26 -1.52
C GLN A 280 21.54 3.15 -0.47
N PHE A 281 21.05 1.97 -0.86
CA PHE A 281 20.89 0.79 -0.02
C PHE A 281 22.24 0.17 0.38
N SER A 282 23.05 -0.16 -0.62
CA SER A 282 24.38 -0.77 -0.49
C SER A 282 25.46 0.24 -0.12
N GLY A 283 25.25 1.51 -0.48
CA GLY A 283 26.29 2.52 -0.36
C GLY A 283 26.42 3.10 1.04
N TYR A 284 27.49 3.88 1.13
CA TYR A 284 27.95 4.62 2.30
C TYR A 284 26.92 5.61 2.86
N SER A 285 26.00 6.14 2.04
CA SER A 285 25.13 7.25 2.47
C SER A 285 24.04 6.83 3.45
N GLY A 286 23.21 5.82 3.12
CA GLY A 286 22.08 5.43 3.97
C GLY A 286 22.51 4.70 5.24
N SER A 287 23.38 3.70 5.08
CA SER A 287 23.90 2.89 6.18
C SER A 287 24.74 3.71 7.15
N ILE A 288 25.66 4.57 6.69
CA ILE A 288 26.57 5.25 7.62
C ILE A 288 25.95 6.51 8.21
N GLN A 289 25.06 7.21 7.50
CA GLN A 289 24.42 8.40 8.09
C GLN A 289 23.41 8.03 9.17
N LEU A 290 22.57 7.02 8.93
CA LEU A 290 21.52 6.62 9.87
C LEU A 290 21.97 5.52 10.84
N PHE A 291 22.93 4.68 10.43
CA PHE A 291 23.40 3.51 11.18
C PHE A 291 24.93 3.46 11.31
N ALA A 292 25.55 4.56 11.74
CA ALA A 292 27.01 4.73 11.90
C ALA A 292 27.72 3.78 12.91
N LYS A 293 27.01 2.84 13.54
CA LYS A 293 27.48 2.02 14.65
C LYS A 293 27.04 0.57 14.46
N SER A 294 27.56 -0.37 15.25
CA SER A 294 27.18 -1.78 15.13
C SER A 294 25.70 -2.01 15.45
N TYR A 295 25.02 -2.78 14.59
CA TYR A 295 23.60 -3.12 14.66
C TYR A 295 23.40 -4.59 14.20
N PRO A 296 22.28 -5.25 14.57
CA PRO A 296 22.00 -6.63 14.14
C PRO A 296 21.71 -6.69 12.64
N ILE A 297 22.13 -7.78 11.96
CA ILE A 297 21.87 -7.95 10.52
C ILE A 297 20.38 -7.81 10.19
N GLY A 298 20.10 -7.21 9.04
CA GLY A 298 18.76 -7.04 8.51
C GLY A 298 17.99 -5.86 9.10
N LEU A 299 18.45 -5.23 10.20
CA LEU A 299 17.77 -4.05 10.76
C LEU A 299 17.67 -2.90 9.75
N ASN A 300 18.78 -2.60 9.05
CA ASN A 300 18.83 -1.60 7.99
C ASN A 300 17.90 -1.97 6.82
N GLU A 301 17.90 -3.22 6.38
CA GLU A 301 17.08 -3.70 5.27
C GLU A 301 15.58 -3.61 5.60
N ASN A 302 15.20 -4.04 6.80
CA ASN A 302 13.85 -3.95 7.31
C ASN A 302 13.40 -2.50 7.45
N PHE A 303 14.29 -1.62 7.94
CA PHE A 303 14.02 -0.19 8.03
C PHE A 303 13.76 0.41 6.63
N LEU A 304 14.63 0.17 5.66
CA LEU A 304 14.46 0.67 4.29
C LEU A 304 13.20 0.08 3.61
N SER A 305 12.93 -1.20 3.83
CA SER A 305 11.71 -1.87 3.34
C SER A 305 10.45 -1.23 3.92
N SER A 306 10.47 -0.82 5.19
CA SER A 306 9.33 -0.11 5.79
C SER A 306 9.07 1.26 5.15
N PHE A 307 10.12 1.98 4.72
CA PHE A 307 9.95 3.25 3.98
C PHE A 307 9.24 3.01 2.64
N LEU A 308 9.69 1.99 1.89
CA LEU A 308 9.06 1.60 0.63
C LEU A 308 7.60 1.20 0.83
N LEU A 309 7.32 0.40 1.87
CA LEU A 309 5.96 -0.01 2.20
C LEU A 309 5.07 1.19 2.54
N ASN A 310 5.56 2.13 3.36
CA ASN A 310 4.80 3.33 3.72
C ASN A 310 4.55 4.24 2.51
N GLU A 311 5.54 4.44 1.63
CA GLU A 311 5.35 5.17 0.37
C GLU A 311 4.32 4.47 -0.53
N PHE A 312 4.42 3.15 -0.68
CA PHE A 312 3.45 2.35 -1.44
C PHE A 312 2.03 2.48 -0.87
N MET A 313 1.88 2.32 0.45
CA MET A 313 0.61 2.48 1.15
C MET A 313 0.05 3.89 0.99
N SER A 314 0.90 4.91 1.01
CA SER A 314 0.50 6.30 0.77
C SER A 314 -0.02 6.53 -0.65
N ILE A 315 0.62 5.91 -1.64
CA ILE A 315 0.23 6.03 -3.05
C ILE A 315 -1.12 5.34 -3.29
N ILE A 316 -1.34 4.16 -2.72
CA ILE A 316 -2.59 3.45 -2.96
C ILE A 316 -3.72 4.05 -2.13
N PHE A 317 -3.52 4.20 -0.82
CA PHE A 317 -4.64 4.32 0.11
C PHE A 317 -4.95 5.71 0.63
N LEU A 318 -3.97 6.62 0.71
CA LEU A 318 -4.21 7.94 1.30
C LEU A 318 -4.76 8.89 0.23
N ARG A 319 -6.07 9.16 0.31
CA ARG A 319 -6.79 9.99 -0.67
C ARG A 319 -7.43 11.24 -0.05
N THR A 320 -7.81 11.17 1.23
CA THR A 320 -8.45 12.29 1.93
C THR A 320 -7.44 13.35 2.36
N ARG A 321 -7.91 14.60 2.53
CA ARG A 321 -7.10 15.74 2.99
C ARG A 321 -6.41 15.45 4.33
N SER A 322 -7.18 14.96 5.30
CA SER A 322 -6.67 14.70 6.65
C SER A 322 -5.57 13.64 6.63
N SER A 323 -5.80 12.51 5.95
CA SER A 323 -4.80 11.46 5.80
C SER A 323 -3.52 11.95 5.15
N LEU A 324 -3.64 12.64 4.01
CA LEU A 324 -2.48 13.13 3.26
C LEU A 324 -1.68 14.19 4.03
N TYR A 325 -2.31 14.96 4.91
CA TYR A 325 -1.62 15.98 5.72
C TYR A 325 -0.97 15.40 6.99
N PHE A 326 -1.66 14.52 7.70
CA PHE A 326 -1.25 14.08 9.04
C PHE A 326 -0.48 12.77 9.05
N VAL A 327 -0.86 11.78 8.24
CA VAL A 327 -0.23 10.44 8.26
C VAL A 327 1.28 10.53 8.01
N PRO A 328 1.78 11.25 6.99
CA PRO A 328 3.22 11.35 6.76
C PRO A 328 3.96 11.97 7.94
N LYS A 329 3.38 12.99 8.59
CA LYS A 329 4.01 13.67 9.75
C LYS A 329 4.17 12.73 10.94
N TYR A 330 3.12 11.96 11.23
CA TYR A 330 3.19 10.99 12.33
C TYR A 330 4.14 9.84 12.00
N ILE A 331 4.21 9.38 10.75
CA ILE A 331 5.19 8.36 10.31
C ILE A 331 6.63 8.90 10.40
N VAL A 332 6.90 10.16 9.98
CA VAL A 332 8.22 10.79 10.21
C VAL A 332 8.55 10.80 11.69
N LEU A 333 7.59 11.20 12.52
CA LEU A 333 7.80 11.30 13.96
C LEU A 333 8.17 9.94 14.57
N THR A 334 7.49 8.85 14.18
CA THR A 334 7.83 7.52 14.68
C THR A 334 9.21 7.06 14.23
N TYR A 335 9.58 7.30 12.97
CA TYR A 335 10.94 7.03 12.49
C TYR A 335 11.99 7.87 13.21
N LEU A 336 11.71 9.15 13.45
CA LEU A 336 12.62 10.04 14.15
C LEU A 336 12.82 9.58 15.60
N LEU A 337 11.77 9.16 16.30
CA LEU A 337 11.87 8.59 17.64
C LEU A 337 12.70 7.29 17.64
N PHE A 338 12.48 6.40 16.67
CA PHE A 338 13.26 5.17 16.54
C PHE A 338 14.75 5.43 16.25
N ILE A 339 15.07 6.26 15.26
CA ILE A 339 16.47 6.58 14.92
C ILE A 339 17.12 7.39 16.04
N PHE A 340 16.38 8.26 16.73
CA PHE A 340 16.90 8.97 17.89
C PHE A 340 17.23 8.01 19.04
N TYR A 341 16.36 7.05 19.34
CA TYR A 341 16.63 5.97 20.30
C TYR A 341 17.85 5.15 19.87
N PHE A 342 17.91 4.77 18.59
CA PHE A 342 19.07 4.10 18.01
C PHE A 342 20.32 4.93 18.27
N GLN A 343 20.44 6.16 17.76
CA GLN A 343 21.65 6.98 17.90
C GLN A 343 22.02 7.35 19.35
N SER A 344 21.07 7.41 20.28
CA SER A 344 21.31 7.81 21.68
C SER A 344 21.81 6.67 22.58
N THR A 345 21.68 5.42 22.13
CA THR A 345 22.16 4.23 22.86
C THR A 345 23.50 3.76 22.29
N THR A 346 24.27 2.92 23.00
CA THR A 346 25.51 2.34 22.44
C THR A 346 25.18 1.06 21.69
N TYR A 347 24.60 0.11 22.43
CA TYR A 347 23.82 -1.00 21.92
C TYR A 347 22.49 -1.05 22.68
N GLY A 348 21.43 -1.54 22.08
CA GLY A 348 20.11 -1.60 22.70
C GLY A 348 19.20 -2.55 21.96
N TYR A 349 17.95 -2.65 22.43
CA TYR A 349 16.94 -3.56 21.85
C TYR A 349 16.38 -3.04 20.52
N TYR A 350 17.22 -2.93 19.49
CA TYR A 350 16.87 -2.26 18.23
C TYR A 350 15.78 -2.98 17.45
N ASN A 351 15.81 -4.31 17.37
CA ASN A 351 14.77 -5.07 16.67
C ASN A 351 13.39 -4.87 17.33
N LEU A 352 13.32 -4.91 18.66
CA LEU A 352 12.09 -4.64 19.40
C LEU A 352 11.63 -3.19 19.23
N ALA A 353 12.54 -2.21 19.34
CA ALA A 353 12.22 -0.80 19.11
C ALA A 353 11.73 -0.53 17.69
N PHE A 354 12.28 -1.24 16.70
CA PHE A 354 11.83 -1.17 15.32
C PHE A 354 10.45 -1.78 15.13
N GLN A 355 10.15 -2.94 15.76
CA GLN A 355 8.81 -3.53 15.75
C GLN A 355 7.77 -2.58 16.36
N ILE A 356 8.09 -1.90 17.47
CA ILE A 356 7.24 -0.87 18.08
C ILE A 356 7.01 0.28 17.09
N CYS A 357 8.04 0.71 16.37
CA CYS A 357 7.93 1.72 15.32
C CYS A 357 6.93 1.28 14.23
N ILE A 358 7.04 0.04 13.74
CA ILE A 358 6.11 -0.52 12.74
C ILE A 358 4.68 -0.62 13.27
N PHE A 359 4.46 -1.13 14.49
CA PHE A 359 3.12 -1.20 15.08
C PHE A 359 2.52 0.20 15.28
N SER A 360 3.32 1.18 15.67
CA SER A 360 2.88 2.56 15.77
C SER A 360 2.43 3.13 14.42
N GLN A 361 3.19 2.85 13.35
CA GLN A 361 2.83 3.25 11.98
C GLN A 361 1.54 2.56 11.50
N LEU A 362 1.42 1.26 11.70
CA LEU A 362 0.21 0.51 11.35
C LEU A 362 -1.01 0.98 12.14
N SER A 363 -0.83 1.35 13.41
CA SER A 363 -1.85 1.98 14.25
C SER A 363 -2.33 3.30 13.66
N ILE A 364 -1.40 4.20 13.31
CA ILE A 364 -1.70 5.48 12.66
C ILE A 364 -2.48 5.25 11.35
N VAL A 365 -1.98 4.40 10.45
CA VAL A 365 -2.62 4.12 9.17
C VAL A 365 -4.02 3.52 9.35
N SER A 366 -4.17 2.54 10.25
CA SER A 366 -5.47 1.91 10.54
C SER A 366 -6.48 2.91 11.09
N PHE A 367 -6.05 3.79 12.00
CA PHE A 367 -6.87 4.87 12.52
C PHE A 367 -7.37 5.78 11.38
N PHE A 368 -6.48 6.24 10.51
CA PHE A 368 -6.87 7.11 9.39
C PHE A 368 -7.76 6.39 8.37
N PHE A 369 -7.57 5.10 8.16
CA PHE A 369 -8.46 4.30 7.31
C PHE A 369 -9.87 4.22 7.90
N LEU A 370 -9.99 3.93 9.20
CA LEU A 370 -11.27 3.77 9.86
C LEU A 370 -12.08 5.07 9.91
N TYR A 371 -11.42 6.20 10.23
CA TYR A 371 -12.11 7.46 10.49
C TYR A 371 -12.19 8.40 9.29
N PHE A 372 -11.29 8.30 8.30
CA PHE A 372 -11.27 9.20 7.15
C PHE A 372 -11.46 8.48 5.82
N GLU A 373 -10.63 7.48 5.48
CA GLU A 373 -10.67 6.88 4.13
C GLU A 373 -11.93 6.03 3.87
N ILE A 374 -12.34 5.18 4.81
CA ILE A 374 -13.55 4.34 4.64
C ILE A 374 -14.83 5.19 4.62
N PRO A 375 -15.05 6.15 5.55
CA PRO A 375 -16.21 7.03 5.48
C PRO A 375 -16.25 7.91 4.22
N ALA A 376 -15.09 8.28 3.68
CA ALA A 376 -15.01 9.11 2.48
C ALA A 376 -15.62 8.47 1.22
N LEU A 377 -15.75 7.14 1.19
CA LEU A 377 -16.45 6.43 0.11
C LEU A 377 -17.94 6.81 0.03
N ASN A 378 -18.53 7.26 1.14
CA ASN A 378 -19.94 7.64 1.24
C ASN A 378 -20.15 9.16 1.29
N TRP A 379 -19.09 9.96 1.21
CA TRP A 379 -19.23 11.42 1.21
C TRP A 379 -19.83 11.90 -0.12
N SER A 380 -20.51 13.05 -0.07
CA SER A 380 -21.04 13.67 -1.28
C SER A 380 -19.90 13.98 -2.26
N THR A 381 -20.02 13.49 -3.49
CA THR A 381 -19.06 13.72 -4.59
C THR A 381 -18.97 15.19 -5.01
N ILE A 382 -19.98 16.00 -4.66
CA ILE A 382 -20.03 17.44 -4.93
C ILE A 382 -18.98 18.18 -4.10
N SER A 383 -18.74 17.73 -2.86
CA SER A 383 -17.81 18.40 -1.96
C SER A 383 -16.39 18.43 -2.53
N PRO A 384 -15.69 19.58 -2.48
CA PRO A 384 -14.31 19.68 -2.95
C PRO A 384 -13.32 18.89 -2.09
N TYR A 385 -13.76 18.38 -0.93
CA TYR A 385 -12.95 17.59 -0.01
C TYR A 385 -13.21 16.08 -0.12
N THR A 386 -14.06 15.65 -1.04
CA THR A 386 -14.35 14.24 -1.27
C THR A 386 -13.48 13.71 -2.41
N PRO A 387 -12.70 12.64 -2.20
CA PRO A 387 -12.04 11.94 -3.30
C PRO A 387 -13.10 11.45 -4.29
N SER A 388 -12.90 11.71 -5.57
CA SER A 388 -13.80 11.24 -6.63
C SER A 388 -13.00 10.72 -7.82
N PHE A 389 -13.65 10.10 -8.80
CA PHE A 389 -12.97 9.62 -10.00
C PHE A 389 -12.19 10.72 -10.75
N ASP A 390 -12.75 11.93 -10.81
CA ASP A 390 -12.09 13.08 -11.43
C ASP A 390 -11.07 13.76 -10.50
N ARG A 391 -11.23 13.55 -9.19
CA ARG A 391 -10.35 14.08 -8.13
C ARG A 391 -9.86 12.93 -7.26
N PRO A 392 -9.05 12.02 -7.84
CA PRO A 392 -8.72 10.74 -7.23
C PRO A 392 -8.01 10.89 -5.88
N ARG A 393 -7.34 12.03 -5.67
CA ARG A 393 -6.91 12.54 -4.37
C ARG A 393 -7.49 13.92 -4.22
N VAL A 394 -7.94 14.24 -3.00
CA VAL A 394 -8.41 15.59 -2.67
C VAL A 394 -7.23 16.53 -2.85
N TYR A 395 -7.28 17.27 -3.95
CA TYR A 395 -6.13 17.70 -4.73
C TYR A 395 -5.10 18.52 -3.95
N TYR A 396 -3.84 18.24 -4.27
CA TYR A 396 -2.65 19.01 -3.98
C TYR A 396 -2.06 19.43 -5.34
N SER A 397 -1.88 20.74 -5.57
CA SER A 397 -1.10 21.18 -6.72
C SER A 397 0.37 21.18 -6.30
N PRO A 398 1.28 20.50 -7.01
CA PRO A 398 2.70 20.81 -6.86
C PRO A 398 2.88 22.29 -7.24
N ILE A 399 3.64 23.04 -6.44
CA ILE A 399 3.94 24.47 -6.70
C ILE A 399 4.51 24.66 -8.12
N PHE A 400 5.17 23.63 -8.66
CA PHE A 400 5.67 23.57 -10.03
C PHE A 400 4.81 22.61 -10.85
N ASN A 401 3.74 23.11 -11.45
CA ASN A 401 3.00 22.34 -12.45
C ASN A 401 3.85 22.32 -13.74
N MET A 402 4.58 21.22 -13.97
CA MET A 402 5.28 20.99 -15.25
C MET A 402 4.23 20.69 -16.32
N ASN A 403 3.56 21.73 -16.84
CA ASN A 403 2.46 21.65 -17.82
C ASN A 403 2.81 20.89 -19.12
N TRP A 404 4.09 20.60 -19.36
CA TRP A 404 4.60 19.86 -20.51
C TRP A 404 4.66 18.34 -20.29
N ILE A 405 4.46 17.85 -19.06
CA ILE A 405 4.42 16.42 -18.71
C ILE A 405 3.03 16.09 -18.15
N ASN A 406 1.99 16.25 -18.97
CA ASN A 406 0.63 15.83 -18.56
C ASN A 406 0.44 14.31 -18.58
N ASP A 407 1.32 13.61 -19.28
CA ASP A 407 1.19 12.17 -19.57
C ASP A 407 1.88 11.28 -18.54
N ILE A 408 2.93 11.77 -17.86
CA ILE A 408 3.63 11.02 -16.81
C ILE A 408 3.03 11.36 -15.44
N PRO A 409 2.84 10.38 -14.53
CA PRO A 409 2.40 10.66 -13.17
C PRO A 409 3.31 11.69 -12.48
N SER A 410 2.71 12.69 -11.84
CA SER A 410 3.44 13.70 -11.08
C SER A 410 4.36 13.08 -10.01
N LEU A 411 5.63 13.49 -10.00
CA LEU A 411 6.65 13.06 -9.05
C LEU A 411 6.55 13.85 -7.73
N TRP A 412 5.54 13.58 -6.92
CA TRP A 412 5.45 14.05 -5.52
C TRP A 412 5.94 12.97 -4.54
N THR A 413 6.29 13.28 -3.29
CA THR A 413 6.59 12.29 -2.25
C THR A 413 5.62 12.48 -1.08
N MET A 414 5.39 11.48 -0.22
CA MET A 414 4.52 11.68 0.95
C MET A 414 5.10 12.72 1.93
N PHE A 415 6.39 13.05 1.77
CA PHE A 415 7.14 14.00 2.60
C PHE A 415 7.35 15.36 1.92
N TYR A 416 6.79 15.58 0.73
CA TYR A 416 6.83 16.88 0.07
C TYR A 416 5.88 17.86 0.78
N PRO A 417 6.27 19.13 1.01
CA PRO A 417 5.38 20.10 1.62
C PRO A 417 4.15 20.32 0.72
N LEU A 418 2.99 20.03 1.27
CA LEU A 418 1.72 20.09 0.57
C LEU A 418 1.05 21.46 0.80
N CYS A 419 0.85 22.24 -0.25
CA CYS A 419 -0.03 23.41 -0.20
C CYS A 419 -1.49 22.95 -0.20
N GLY A 420 -2.19 23.16 0.91
CA GLY A 420 -3.61 22.83 0.99
C GLY A 420 -4.46 23.68 0.05
N ARG A 421 -5.59 23.14 -0.41
CA ARG A 421 -6.60 23.84 -1.22
C ARG A 421 -7.04 25.20 -0.65
N ARG A 422 -6.89 25.41 0.66
CA ARG A 422 -7.18 26.69 1.35
C ARG A 422 -6.38 27.90 0.86
N TYR A 423 -5.26 27.66 0.18
CA TYR A 423 -4.42 28.73 -0.36
C TYR A 423 -4.78 29.10 -1.81
N PHE A 424 -5.71 28.37 -2.43
CA PHE A 424 -6.18 28.65 -3.77
C PHE A 424 -7.50 29.41 -3.70
N GLN A 425 -7.61 30.47 -4.49
CA GLN A 425 -8.88 31.14 -4.73
C GLN A 425 -9.87 30.17 -5.39
N LEU A 426 -11.17 30.45 -5.23
CA LEU A 426 -12.22 29.55 -5.71
C LEU A 426 -12.20 29.41 -7.25
N GLN A 427 -11.84 30.46 -8.00
CA GLN A 427 -11.69 30.36 -9.47
C GLN A 427 -10.59 29.36 -9.83
N ASN A 428 -9.43 29.44 -9.15
CA ASN A 428 -8.31 28.52 -9.37
C ASN A 428 -8.71 27.08 -9.05
N LEU A 429 -9.48 26.87 -7.98
CA LEU A 429 -10.01 25.55 -7.64
C LEU A 429 -11.01 25.03 -8.68
N ALA A 430 -11.88 25.89 -9.23
CA ALA A 430 -12.83 25.52 -10.26
C ALA A 430 -12.13 25.12 -11.57
N LEU A 431 -11.09 25.85 -11.97
CA LEU A 431 -10.25 25.52 -13.12
C LEU A 431 -9.51 24.18 -12.91
N VAL A 432 -8.89 24.00 -11.75
CA VAL A 432 -8.15 22.78 -11.38
C VAL A 432 -9.06 21.56 -11.36
N ASP A 433 -10.25 21.70 -10.79
CA ASP A 433 -11.24 20.61 -10.69
C ASP A 433 -12.01 20.41 -12.01
N LYS A 434 -11.71 21.18 -13.07
CA LYS A 434 -12.46 21.20 -14.35
C LYS A 434 -13.97 21.40 -14.14
N ASN A 435 -14.35 22.12 -13.09
CA ASN A 435 -15.74 22.45 -12.80
C ASN A 435 -16.11 23.72 -13.57
N TYR A 436 -16.29 23.57 -14.89
CA TYR A 436 -16.59 24.68 -15.78
C TYR A 436 -17.89 25.40 -15.41
N VAL A 437 -18.85 24.71 -14.79
CA VAL A 437 -20.09 25.33 -14.32
C VAL A 437 -19.78 26.33 -13.20
N LEU A 438 -19.03 25.91 -12.17
CA LEU A 438 -18.62 26.81 -11.09
C LEU A 438 -17.70 27.92 -11.61
N LEU A 439 -16.76 27.60 -12.51
CA LEU A 439 -15.85 28.59 -13.08
C LEU A 439 -16.61 29.66 -13.87
N ASN A 440 -17.52 29.26 -14.76
CA ASN A 440 -18.32 30.19 -15.54
C ASN A 440 -19.22 31.04 -14.64
N ASN A 441 -19.78 30.48 -13.58
CA ASN A 441 -20.56 31.25 -12.61
C ASN A 441 -19.71 32.32 -11.89
N LEU A 442 -18.45 32.00 -11.55
CA LEU A 442 -17.54 32.95 -10.92
C LEU A 442 -17.07 34.04 -11.89
N LEU A 443 -16.74 33.67 -13.13
CA LEU A 443 -16.37 34.64 -14.18
C LEU A 443 -17.52 35.61 -14.46
N ASN A 444 -18.75 35.10 -14.55
CA ASN A 444 -19.94 35.93 -14.75
C ASN A 444 -20.26 36.83 -13.54
N GLN A 445 -19.77 36.51 -12.33
CA GLN A 445 -19.92 37.36 -11.14
C GLN A 445 -18.88 38.49 -11.11
N GLU A 446 -17.64 38.25 -11.55
CA GLU A 446 -16.61 39.29 -11.65
C GLU A 446 -16.98 40.39 -12.66
N ASP A 447 -17.70 40.05 -13.73
CA ASP A 447 -18.21 41.02 -14.70
C ASP A 447 -19.25 41.98 -14.08
N ILE A 448 -19.88 41.60 -12.96
CA ILE A 448 -20.88 42.41 -12.23
C ILE A 448 -20.20 43.30 -11.16
N GLU A 449 -19.05 42.90 -10.61
CA GLU A 449 -18.35 43.62 -9.53
C GLU A 449 -17.40 44.74 -10.02
N ASN A 450 -17.22 44.95 -11.32
CA ASN A 450 -16.52 46.13 -11.88
C ASN A 450 -17.37 47.43 -11.87
N ILE A 451 -18.41 47.50 -11.05
CA ILE A 451 -19.13 48.73 -10.72
C ILE A 451 -18.45 49.35 -9.48
N PRO A 452 -18.00 50.61 -9.52
CA PRO A 452 -17.05 51.17 -8.55
C PRO A 452 -17.51 51.06 -7.09
N GLU A 453 -16.56 50.60 -6.27
CA GLU A 453 -16.52 50.43 -4.81
C GLU A 453 -17.39 51.39 -3.99
N GLN A 454 -18.41 50.85 -3.31
CA GLN A 454 -18.75 51.22 -1.93
C GLN A 454 -19.21 49.97 -1.16
N VAL A 455 -18.31 49.39 -0.36
CA VAL A 455 -18.54 48.32 0.63
C VAL A 455 -19.15 49.00 1.88
N PRO A 456 -20.13 48.43 2.64
CA PRO A 456 -20.08 47.06 3.18
C PRO A 456 -21.40 46.29 3.38
N ASN A 457 -21.37 44.95 3.25
CA ASN A 457 -21.78 44.01 4.31
C ASN A 457 -21.73 42.53 3.89
N LEU A 458 -21.22 41.69 4.80
CA LEU A 458 -21.29 40.22 4.78
C LEU A 458 -22.73 39.64 4.78
N ILE A 459 -23.76 40.48 4.69
CA ILE A 459 -25.19 40.12 4.66
C ILE A 459 -25.65 39.81 3.21
N ALA A 460 -24.88 40.21 2.18
CA ALA A 460 -25.22 39.95 0.79
C ALA A 460 -25.05 38.48 0.37
N GLN A 461 -24.25 37.68 1.10
CA GLN A 461 -24.02 36.28 0.75
C GLN A 461 -25.25 35.40 0.97
N ASP A 462 -26.04 35.67 2.02
CA ASP A 462 -27.32 34.97 2.26
C ASP A 462 -28.38 35.36 1.23
N HIS A 463 -28.38 36.62 0.76
CA HIS A 463 -29.30 37.07 -0.27
C HIS A 463 -29.00 36.44 -1.64
N ILE A 464 -27.72 36.24 -1.98
CA ILE A 464 -27.32 35.56 -3.22
C ILE A 464 -27.68 34.07 -3.16
N LEU A 465 -27.49 33.41 -2.02
CA LEU A 465 -27.89 32.00 -1.86
C LEU A 465 -29.41 31.83 -1.96
N GLN A 466 -30.19 32.78 -1.42
CA GLN A 466 -31.65 32.77 -1.50
C GLN A 466 -32.16 33.06 -2.93
N GLN A 467 -31.46 33.93 -3.67
CA GLN A 467 -31.77 34.20 -5.08
C GLN A 467 -31.40 33.02 -5.99
N GLN A 468 -30.31 32.29 -5.68
CA GLN A 468 -29.97 31.03 -6.36
C GLN A 468 -31.01 29.93 -6.11
N GLN A 469 -31.54 29.83 -4.88
CA GLN A 469 -32.61 28.88 -4.57
C GLN A 469 -33.90 29.19 -5.33
N GLN A 470 -34.23 30.48 -5.53
CA GLN A 470 -35.37 30.88 -6.36
C GLN A 470 -35.17 30.58 -7.86
N GLN A 471 -33.97 30.78 -8.41
CA GLN A 471 -33.69 30.41 -9.80
C GLN A 471 -33.70 28.90 -10.03
N GLN A 472 -33.19 28.10 -9.07
CA GLN A 472 -33.30 26.65 -9.17
C GLN A 472 -34.75 26.15 -9.08
N GLN A 473 -35.59 26.77 -8.24
CA GLN A 473 -37.03 26.45 -8.21
C GLN A 473 -37.74 26.81 -9.51
N GLN A 474 -37.41 27.94 -10.16
CA GLN A 474 -37.96 28.27 -11.47
C GLN A 474 -37.51 27.31 -12.58
N GLN A 475 -36.25 26.88 -12.59
CA GLN A 475 -35.78 25.87 -13.54
C GLN A 475 -36.43 24.50 -13.31
N GLN A 476 -36.63 24.09 -12.05
CA GLN A 476 -37.36 22.86 -11.75
C GLN A 476 -38.83 22.93 -12.17
N GLN A 477 -39.51 24.07 -12.02
CA GLN A 477 -40.87 24.26 -12.52
C GLN A 477 -40.95 24.21 -14.05
N GLN A 478 -39.98 24.79 -14.77
CA GLN A 478 -39.92 24.68 -16.23
C GLN A 478 -39.66 23.24 -16.70
N GLN A 479 -38.77 22.51 -16.02
CA GLN A 479 -38.54 21.09 -16.34
C GLN A 479 -39.78 20.22 -16.05
N GLN A 480 -40.52 20.48 -14.97
CA GLN A 480 -41.77 19.77 -14.72
C GLN A 480 -42.85 20.08 -15.77
N GLN A 481 -42.95 21.33 -16.24
CA GLN A 481 -43.86 21.66 -17.35
C GLN A 481 -43.46 20.98 -18.67
N GLN A 482 -42.17 20.90 -18.98
CA GLN A 482 -41.70 20.17 -20.17
C GLN A 482 -41.95 18.66 -20.05
N GLN A 483 -41.75 18.06 -18.87
CA GLN A 483 -42.09 16.64 -18.66
C GLN A 483 -43.59 16.37 -18.78
N GLN A 484 -44.46 17.26 -18.29
CA GLN A 484 -45.91 17.12 -18.48
C GLN A 484 -46.33 17.25 -19.96
N GLN A 485 -45.72 18.16 -20.73
CA GLN A 485 -45.97 18.24 -22.18
C GLN A 485 -45.49 16.99 -22.92
N GLN A 486 -44.33 16.42 -22.56
CA GLN A 486 -43.85 15.17 -23.15
C GLN A 486 -44.76 13.98 -22.80
N GLN A 487 -45.27 13.90 -21.56
CA GLN A 487 -46.24 12.86 -21.20
C GLN A 487 -47.57 12.98 -21.96
N GLN A 488 -48.06 14.20 -22.20
CA GLN A 488 -49.26 14.40 -23.02
C GLN A 488 -49.03 14.01 -24.49
N GLN A 489 -47.86 14.32 -25.06
CA GLN A 489 -47.52 13.87 -26.43
C GLN A 489 -47.39 12.34 -26.51
N GLN A 490 -46.80 11.69 -25.50
CA GLN A 490 -46.74 10.22 -25.47
C GLN A 490 -48.13 9.57 -25.34
N GLN A 491 -49.05 10.15 -24.55
CA GLN A 491 -50.42 9.63 -24.46
C GLN A 491 -51.19 9.79 -25.78
N GLN A 492 -51.03 10.90 -26.51
CA GLN A 492 -51.63 11.06 -27.82
C GLN A 492 -51.06 10.07 -28.86
N GLN A 493 -49.74 9.81 -28.82
CA GLN A 493 -49.13 8.80 -29.69
C GLN A 493 -49.62 7.38 -29.38
N GLN A 494 -49.78 7.04 -28.09
CA GLN A 494 -50.34 5.73 -27.71
C GLN A 494 -51.79 5.56 -28.16
N GLN A 495 -52.63 6.59 -28.05
CA GLN A 495 -54.02 6.51 -28.54
C GLN A 495 -54.09 6.36 -30.06
N GLN A 496 -53.22 7.04 -30.82
CA GLN A 496 -53.14 6.84 -32.27
C GLN A 496 -52.67 5.43 -32.64
N LEU A 497 -51.66 4.89 -31.94
CA LEU A 497 -51.19 3.53 -32.20
C LEU A 497 -52.29 2.50 -31.90
N GLN A 498 -53.08 2.72 -30.84
CA GLN A 498 -54.15 1.80 -30.45
C GLN A 498 -55.33 1.81 -31.44
N GLN A 499 -55.68 2.98 -32.00
CA GLN A 499 -56.65 3.06 -33.11
C GLN A 499 -56.16 2.37 -34.38
N GLN A 500 -54.87 2.51 -34.71
CA GLN A 500 -54.29 1.84 -35.88
C GLN A 500 -54.30 0.31 -35.70
N GLN A 501 -54.01 -0.18 -34.49
CA GLN A 501 -54.06 -1.61 -34.18
C GLN A 501 -55.48 -2.18 -34.27
N GLN A 502 -56.50 -1.43 -33.83
CA GLN A 502 -57.90 -1.85 -33.97
C GLN A 502 -58.35 -1.92 -35.44
N GLN A 503 -57.94 -0.98 -36.30
CA GLN A 503 -58.24 -1.06 -37.73
C GLN A 503 -57.54 -2.25 -38.40
N GLN A 504 -56.30 -2.56 -38.00
CA GLN A 504 -55.57 -3.71 -38.54
C GLN A 504 -56.22 -5.04 -38.11
N GLN A 505 -56.70 -5.13 -36.86
CA GLN A 505 -57.45 -6.30 -36.39
C GLN A 505 -58.78 -6.49 -37.13
N GLN A 506 -59.52 -5.42 -37.42
CA GLN A 506 -60.76 -5.53 -38.20
C GLN A 506 -60.50 -5.98 -39.65
N GLN A 507 -59.42 -5.51 -40.29
CA GLN A 507 -59.04 -5.98 -41.62
C GLN A 507 -58.65 -7.46 -41.62
N LEU A 508 -57.87 -7.91 -40.62
CA LEU A 508 -57.49 -9.32 -40.51
C LEU A 508 -58.71 -10.22 -40.28
N GLN A 509 -59.69 -9.76 -39.50
CA GLN A 509 -60.90 -10.52 -39.22
C GLN A 509 -61.81 -10.64 -40.45
N GLN A 510 -61.90 -9.60 -41.29
CA GLN A 510 -62.59 -9.68 -42.59
C GLN A 510 -61.87 -10.62 -43.56
N GLN A 511 -60.54 -10.63 -43.57
CA GLN A 511 -59.76 -11.54 -44.42
C GLN A 511 -59.95 -13.01 -44.00
N GLN A 512 -59.96 -13.29 -42.68
CA GLN A 512 -60.24 -14.65 -42.19
C GLN A 512 -61.66 -15.13 -42.52
N GLN A 513 -62.66 -14.26 -42.45
CA GLN A 513 -64.03 -14.64 -42.84
C GLN A 513 -64.14 -14.96 -44.34
N GLN A 514 -63.45 -14.21 -45.20
CA GLN A 514 -63.42 -14.54 -46.64
C GLN A 514 -62.68 -15.86 -46.92
N GLN A 515 -61.59 -16.13 -46.20
CA GLN A 515 -60.87 -17.40 -46.34
C GLN A 515 -61.69 -18.60 -45.86
N GLN A 516 -62.44 -18.47 -44.76
CA GLN A 516 -63.35 -19.52 -44.29
C GLN A 516 -64.48 -19.80 -45.28
N GLN A 517 -65.05 -18.77 -45.94
CA GLN A 517 -66.07 -18.99 -46.97
C GLN A 517 -65.52 -19.70 -48.21
N GLN A 518 -64.26 -19.44 -48.61
CA GLN A 518 -63.63 -20.18 -49.71
C GLN A 518 -63.33 -21.64 -49.34
N LEU A 519 -62.86 -21.91 -48.12
CA LEU A 519 -62.62 -23.27 -47.64
C LEU A 519 -63.92 -24.09 -47.52
N GLN A 520 -65.03 -23.46 -47.15
CA GLN A 520 -66.32 -24.14 -47.07
C GLN A 520 -66.89 -24.50 -48.46
N GLN A 521 -66.62 -23.68 -49.49
CA GLN A 521 -66.96 -24.03 -50.87
C GLN A 521 -66.07 -25.15 -51.44
N GLN A 522 -64.78 -25.21 -51.06
CA GLN A 522 -63.90 -26.31 -51.46
C GLN A 522 -64.24 -27.64 -50.79
N GLN A 523 -64.64 -27.64 -49.50
CA GLN A 523 -65.07 -28.87 -48.83
C GLN A 523 -66.39 -29.43 -49.36
N GLN A 524 -67.30 -28.59 -49.86
CA GLN A 524 -68.51 -29.08 -50.53
C GLN A 524 -68.23 -29.73 -51.90
N GLN A 525 -67.14 -29.36 -52.59
CA GLN A 525 -66.75 -30.04 -53.84
C GLN A 525 -65.98 -31.35 -53.60
N GLN A 526 -65.29 -31.52 -52.47
CA GLN A 526 -64.57 -32.78 -52.18
C GLN A 526 -65.44 -33.88 -51.56
N GLN A 527 -66.66 -33.61 -51.10
CA GLN A 527 -67.56 -34.65 -50.59
C GLN A 527 -68.35 -35.43 -51.66
N GLN A 528 -68.18 -35.14 -52.96
CA GLN A 528 -68.81 -35.91 -54.05
C GLN A 528 -67.89 -36.94 -54.72
N ILE A 529 -66.62 -37.06 -54.32
CA ILE A 529 -65.68 -37.97 -54.96
C ILE A 529 -64.98 -38.81 -53.87
N ASN A 530 -65.33 -40.10 -53.84
CA ASN A 530 -64.67 -41.22 -53.17
C ASN A 530 -65.18 -41.68 -51.79
N GLN A 531 -66.11 -42.63 -51.85
CA GLN A 531 -66.12 -43.86 -51.04
C GLN A 531 -65.93 -45.05 -52.00
N PRO A 532 -65.60 -46.28 -51.54
CA PRO A 532 -64.76 -46.70 -50.40
C PRO A 532 -63.82 -47.89 -50.77
N GLN A 533 -63.27 -48.56 -49.73
CA GLN A 533 -62.71 -49.94 -49.64
C GLN A 533 -61.17 -50.03 -49.52
N ILE A 534 -60.52 -50.93 -48.76
CA ILE A 534 -60.80 -51.98 -47.76
C ILE A 534 -59.38 -52.40 -47.20
N GLN A 535 -59.33 -53.05 -46.03
CA GLN A 535 -58.32 -54.00 -45.48
C GLN A 535 -56.99 -53.54 -44.82
N ASP A 536 -56.94 -53.82 -43.50
CA ASP A 536 -56.04 -54.71 -42.74
C ASP A 536 -54.52 -54.76 -42.99
N VAL A 537 -53.76 -54.77 -41.88
CA VAL A 537 -52.78 -55.80 -41.42
C VAL A 537 -51.67 -55.18 -40.54
N ASN A 538 -51.53 -55.71 -39.30
CA ASN A 538 -50.33 -56.09 -38.49
C ASN A 538 -48.94 -55.46 -38.78
N GLN A 539 -47.92 -55.44 -37.92
CA GLN A 539 -47.59 -55.77 -36.52
C GLN A 539 -46.10 -55.34 -36.35
N GLN A 540 -45.68 -55.04 -35.11
CA GLN A 540 -44.38 -55.37 -34.47
C GLN A 540 -43.03 -54.93 -35.08
N PHE A 541 -42.19 -54.26 -34.26
CA PHE A 541 -40.93 -54.76 -33.62
C PHE A 541 -40.18 -53.54 -33.03
N VAL A 542 -40.03 -53.39 -31.70
CA VAL A 542 -38.85 -53.74 -30.85
C VAL A 542 -37.54 -53.19 -31.45
N ILE A 543 -36.77 -52.31 -30.79
CA ILE A 543 -35.69 -52.65 -29.85
C ILE A 543 -35.34 -51.46 -28.94
N ASN A 544 -35.26 -51.79 -27.64
CA ASN A 544 -34.66 -51.13 -26.48
C ASN A 544 -33.11 -51.23 -26.61
N PHE A 545 -32.23 -50.29 -26.29
CA PHE A 545 -31.79 -49.88 -24.95
C PHE A 545 -30.46 -49.14 -25.22
N ASP A 546 -30.25 -47.94 -24.68
CA ASP A 546 -28.97 -47.61 -24.05
C ASP A 546 -29.10 -46.32 -23.23
N ALA A 547 -28.59 -46.44 -22.02
CA ALA A 547 -28.70 -45.51 -20.92
C ALA A 547 -27.64 -44.41 -21.00
N ILE A 548 -27.82 -43.35 -20.20
CA ILE A 548 -26.86 -42.80 -19.20
C ILE A 548 -27.06 -41.28 -19.02
N LEU A 549 -27.27 -40.90 -17.74
CA LEU A 549 -27.28 -39.55 -17.11
C LEU A 549 -28.51 -38.67 -17.40
N GLY A 550 -29.23 -38.11 -16.43
CA GLY A 550 -29.01 -38.02 -14.99
C GLY A 550 -29.81 -36.82 -14.46
N ASN A 551 -30.81 -37.11 -13.62
CA ASN A 551 -31.43 -36.31 -12.57
C ASN A 551 -31.57 -34.77 -12.74
N ASP A 552 -32.78 -34.33 -13.05
CA ASP A 552 -33.36 -33.08 -12.54
C ASP A 552 -34.72 -33.39 -11.90
N GLN A 553 -34.82 -33.24 -10.58
CA GLN A 553 -36.11 -33.19 -9.86
C GLN A 553 -36.58 -31.74 -9.73
N PRO A 554 -37.86 -31.44 -10.03
CA PRO A 554 -38.46 -30.17 -9.68
C PRO A 554 -39.09 -30.22 -8.28
N LEU A 555 -38.76 -29.24 -7.45
CA LEU A 555 -39.37 -29.00 -6.14
C LEU A 555 -40.80 -28.46 -6.32
N GLN A 556 -41.77 -29.22 -5.82
CA GLN A 556 -43.17 -28.85 -5.72
C GLN A 556 -43.41 -27.80 -4.65
N GLN A 557 -44.27 -26.84 -4.98
CA GLN A 557 -45.09 -26.06 -4.05
C GLN A 557 -46.11 -26.96 -3.34
N ASN A 558 -46.28 -26.77 -2.02
CA ASN A 558 -47.57 -26.68 -1.30
C ASN A 558 -47.27 -26.52 0.20
N GLN A 559 -47.65 -25.38 0.79
CA GLN A 559 -48.90 -25.10 1.51
C GLN A 559 -48.90 -25.51 2.99
N LEU A 560 -49.13 -24.47 3.81
CA LEU A 560 -49.93 -24.39 5.03
C LEU A 560 -49.36 -24.80 6.40
N LEU A 561 -49.64 -23.86 7.31
CA LEU A 561 -49.57 -23.81 8.80
C LEU A 561 -48.24 -23.44 9.44
#